data_AF-A0A1Y5FZQ0-F1
#
_entry.id   AF-A0A1Y5FZQ0-F1
#
_cell.length_a   1.000
_cell.length_b   1.000
_cell.length_c   1.000
_cell.angle_alpha   90.00
_cell.angle_beta   90.00
_cell.angle_gamma   90.00
#
_symmetry.space_group_name_H-M   'P 1'
#
loop_
_entity.id
_entity.type
_entity.pdbx_description
1 polymer ?
#
loop_
_entity_poly.entity_id
_entity_poly.type
_entity_poly.pdbx_seq_one_letter_code
_entity_poly.pdbx_strand_id
1 'polypeptide(L)'
;MNQKLKQSVHQFYTDKTLSNTQHEQLNNLIISGKSENVDKPSNSGVKNTGQETSPLWKCRINSYFGVKGSIAAAISCISLALLMTFLLSPHSANIQAVATEVASNHSHLKPLTIQSNSYSQVREFFSELSFELKPSSLLDKQRWKLLGGRYCSINGIKAAQLRLLDTENNSVQTFYQVEHRPKYFENIPKVGNNELPLSVAIDGVPVEVWSEGGILYSLTHSPRP
;
A
#
# COMPACT_ATOMS: atom_id res chain seq x y z
N MET A 1 -3.99 -4.38 30.44
CA MET A 1 -4.30 -3.00 30.00
C MET A 1 -5.18 -2.93 28.74
N ASN A 2 -5.12 -3.90 27.82
CA ASN A 2 -5.85 -3.88 26.53
C ASN A 2 -7.39 -4.00 26.59
N GLN A 3 -7.96 -4.63 27.62
CA GLN A 3 -9.43 -4.82 27.66
C GLN A 3 -10.19 -3.52 27.96
N LYS A 4 -9.61 -2.62 28.77
CA LYS A 4 -10.23 -1.33 29.10
C LYS A 4 -10.30 -0.39 27.89
N LEU A 5 -9.28 -0.42 27.02
CA LEU A 5 -9.25 0.41 25.81
C LEU A 5 -10.31 -0.04 24.79
N LYS A 6 -10.48 -1.36 24.61
CA LYS A 6 -11.50 -1.90 23.70
C LYS A 6 -12.91 -1.59 24.18
N GLN A 7 -13.14 -1.63 25.49
CA GLN A 7 -14.42 -1.26 26.10
C GLN A 7 -14.69 0.25 25.95
N SER A 8 -13.71 1.12 26.21
CA SER A 8 -13.90 2.57 26.08
C SER A 8 -14.17 3.02 24.64
N VAL A 9 -13.53 2.37 23.67
CA VAL A 9 -13.77 2.65 22.24
C VAL A 9 -15.17 2.18 21.83
N HIS A 10 -15.57 0.97 22.22
CA HIS A 10 -16.92 0.47 21.91
C HIS A 10 -18.00 1.39 22.49
N GLN A 11 -17.82 1.82 23.74
CA GLN A 11 -18.77 2.69 24.45
C GLN A 11 -18.90 4.06 23.79
N PHE A 12 -17.79 4.63 23.31
CA PHE A 12 -17.76 5.91 22.58
C PHE A 12 -18.57 5.89 21.28
N TYR A 13 -18.62 4.75 20.57
CA TYR A 13 -19.41 4.63 19.33
C TYR A 13 -20.88 4.31 19.59
N THR A 14 -21.21 3.54 20.64
CA THR A 14 -22.61 3.27 21.01
C THR A 14 -23.36 4.50 21.54
N ASP A 15 -22.67 5.46 22.17
CA ASP A 15 -23.31 6.66 22.73
C ASP A 15 -23.62 7.73 21.68
N LYS A 16 -23.10 7.60 20.46
CA LYS A 16 -23.44 8.50 19.35
C LYS A 16 -24.74 8.07 18.69
N THR A 17 -25.86 8.40 19.33
CA THR A 17 -27.16 8.46 18.67
C THR A 17 -27.28 9.79 17.94
N LEU A 18 -27.70 9.75 16.67
CA LEU A 18 -27.95 10.97 15.89
C LEU A 18 -29.07 11.75 16.56
N SER A 19 -28.90 13.06 16.72
CA SER A 19 -29.99 13.90 17.25
C SER A 19 -31.18 13.86 16.28
N ASN A 20 -32.40 14.01 16.80
CA ASN A 20 -33.62 14.03 15.97
C ASN A 20 -33.52 15.03 14.81
N THR A 21 -32.83 16.15 15.02
CA THR A 21 -32.54 17.16 13.99
C THR A 21 -31.61 16.67 12.88
N GLN A 22 -30.58 15.89 13.20
CA GLN A 22 -29.67 15.29 12.21
C GLN A 22 -30.37 14.21 11.39
N HIS A 23 -31.28 13.46 12.03
CA HIS A 23 -32.09 12.45 11.36
C HIS A 23 -33.07 13.08 10.36
N GLU A 24 -33.68 14.22 10.72
CA GLU A 24 -34.58 14.97 9.85
C GLU A 24 -33.83 15.60 8.67
N GLN A 25 -32.62 16.13 8.90
CA GLN A 25 -31.74 16.61 7.84
C GLN A 25 -31.35 15.49 6.86
N LEU A 26 -31.04 14.30 7.37
CA LEU A 26 -30.74 13.13 6.53
C LEU A 26 -31.96 12.71 5.69
N ASN A 27 -33.15 12.66 6.29
CA ASN A 27 -34.38 12.34 5.55
C ASN A 27 -34.70 13.38 4.47
N ASN A 28 -34.50 14.66 4.75
CA ASN A 28 -34.71 15.72 3.77
C ASN A 28 -33.73 15.62 2.59
N LEU A 29 -32.49 15.19 2.82
CA LEU A 29 -31.52 14.93 1.76
C LEU A 29 -31.90 13.71 0.92
N ILE A 30 -32.40 12.64 1.55
CA ILE A 30 -32.87 11.43 0.86
C ILE A 30 -34.11 11.74 -0.01
N ILE A 31 -35.03 12.57 0.48
CA ILE A 31 -36.23 12.98 -0.24
C ILE A 31 -35.88 13.93 -1.40
N SER A 32 -34.97 14.89 -1.17
CA SER A 32 -34.53 15.85 -2.20
C SER A 32 -33.79 15.17 -3.35
N GLY A 33 -33.02 14.11 -3.07
CA GLY A 33 -32.35 13.31 -4.10
C GLY A 33 -33.28 12.45 -4.96
N LYS A 34 -34.54 12.25 -4.55
CA LYS A 34 -35.51 11.38 -5.24
C LYS A 34 -36.49 12.13 -6.15
N SER A 35 -36.57 13.46 -6.08
CA SER A 35 -37.64 14.24 -6.73
C SER A 35 -37.26 14.97 -8.03
N GLU A 36 -36.07 14.73 -8.60
CA GLU A 36 -35.62 15.43 -9.83
C GLU A 36 -35.85 14.65 -11.14
N ASN A 37 -36.82 13.73 -11.14
CA ASN A 37 -37.34 13.14 -12.38
C ASN A 37 -38.84 12.96 -12.19
N VAL A 38 -39.64 13.63 -13.04
CA VAL A 38 -41.04 13.34 -13.45
C VAL A 38 -41.84 14.65 -13.66
N ASP A 39 -42.35 14.76 -14.88
CA ASP A 39 -43.47 15.57 -15.39
C ASP A 39 -43.29 17.02 -15.85
N LYS A 40 -43.24 17.15 -17.19
CA LYS A 40 -43.57 18.35 -17.97
C LYS A 40 -44.90 18.12 -18.68
N PRO A 41 -45.98 18.88 -18.41
CA PRO A 41 -47.18 18.82 -19.22
C PRO A 41 -47.13 19.81 -20.39
N SER A 42 -47.78 19.37 -21.46
CA SER A 42 -48.13 20.06 -22.70
C SER A 42 -49.04 21.26 -22.48
N ASN A 43 -48.86 22.34 -23.24
CA ASN A 43 -50.01 22.97 -23.90
C ASN A 43 -49.62 23.72 -25.18
N SER A 44 -50.47 23.51 -26.17
CA SER A 44 -50.53 24.07 -27.52
C SER A 44 -50.95 25.54 -27.54
N GLY A 45 -50.38 26.30 -28.48
CA GLY A 45 -50.81 27.65 -28.83
C GLY A 45 -50.30 28.03 -30.21
N VAL A 46 -51.05 27.68 -31.25
CA VAL A 46 -50.84 28.07 -32.65
C VAL A 46 -51.17 29.54 -32.85
N LYS A 47 -50.27 30.33 -33.47
CA LYS A 47 -50.61 31.38 -34.44
C LYS A 47 -49.49 31.53 -35.49
N ASN A 48 -49.82 31.27 -36.75
CA ASN A 48 -48.99 31.53 -37.94
C ASN A 48 -49.04 33.02 -38.29
N THR A 49 -47.90 33.65 -38.63
CA THR A 49 -47.81 34.58 -39.78
C THR A 49 -46.36 34.93 -40.12
N GLY A 50 -45.98 34.76 -41.39
CA GLY A 50 -45.26 35.78 -42.16
C GLY A 50 -43.72 35.91 -42.05
N GLN A 51 -43.09 35.62 -43.19
CA GLN A 51 -41.94 36.35 -43.79
C GLN A 51 -40.51 36.15 -43.23
N GLU A 52 -39.74 35.45 -44.06
CA GLU A 52 -38.48 35.88 -44.69
C GLU A 52 -37.40 36.65 -43.92
N THR A 53 -36.17 36.20 -44.23
CA THR A 53 -34.86 36.84 -44.15
C THR A 53 -34.07 36.66 -42.85
N SER A 54 -33.01 35.87 -43.00
CA SER A 54 -31.84 35.80 -42.14
C SER A 54 -31.30 37.19 -41.80
N PRO A 55 -30.80 37.36 -40.55
CA PRO A 55 -29.38 37.69 -40.47
C PRO A 55 -28.67 36.96 -39.31
N LEU A 56 -27.49 36.46 -39.64
CA LEU A 56 -26.28 36.46 -38.81
C LEU A 56 -26.44 35.97 -37.37
N TRP A 57 -25.97 34.73 -37.15
CA TRP A 57 -25.72 34.13 -35.85
C TRP A 57 -24.82 35.02 -34.98
N LYS A 58 -25.45 35.91 -34.20
CA LYS A 58 -24.86 36.40 -32.96
C LYS A 58 -25.12 35.33 -31.91
N CYS A 59 -24.19 34.37 -31.80
CA CYS A 59 -24.04 33.59 -30.59
C CYS A 59 -23.68 34.56 -29.46
N ARG A 60 -24.69 35.09 -28.77
CA ARG A 60 -24.54 35.61 -27.42
C ARG A 60 -24.15 34.42 -26.55
N ILE A 61 -22.85 34.23 -26.36
CA ILE A 61 -22.33 33.42 -25.28
C ILE A 61 -22.77 34.15 -24.02
N ASN A 62 -23.85 33.66 -23.43
CA ASN A 62 -24.36 34.19 -22.18
C ASN A 62 -23.30 33.85 -21.12
N SER A 63 -22.46 34.82 -20.78
CA SER A 63 -21.40 34.70 -19.80
C SER A 63 -22.02 34.58 -18.40
N TYR A 64 -22.56 33.39 -18.11
CA TYR A 64 -22.97 32.94 -16.78
C TYR A 64 -21.81 32.22 -16.07
N PHE A 65 -20.56 32.42 -16.50
CA PHE A 65 -19.40 32.13 -15.66
C PHE A 65 -19.23 33.24 -14.63
N GLY A 66 -20.18 33.31 -13.71
CA GLY A 66 -19.96 33.98 -12.44
C GLY A 66 -18.77 33.32 -11.75
N VAL A 67 -17.89 34.15 -11.19
CA VAL A 67 -16.63 33.81 -10.48
C VAL A 67 -16.77 32.62 -9.50
N LYS A 68 -18.00 32.35 -9.03
CA LYS A 68 -18.34 31.24 -8.12
C LYS A 68 -18.19 29.83 -8.73
N GLY A 69 -18.44 29.66 -10.04
CA GLY A 69 -18.27 28.35 -10.70
C GLY A 69 -16.79 27.94 -10.87
N SER A 70 -15.91 28.94 -10.94
CA SER A 70 -14.47 28.73 -11.13
C SER A 70 -13.76 28.20 -9.88
N ILE A 71 -14.25 28.55 -8.69
CA ILE A 71 -13.62 28.17 -7.42
C ILE A 71 -13.90 26.70 -7.08
N ALA A 72 -15.13 26.22 -7.29
CA ALA A 72 -15.49 24.82 -7.03
C ALA A 72 -14.74 23.85 -7.95
N ALA A 73 -14.59 24.20 -9.22
CA ALA A 73 -13.80 23.42 -10.18
C ALA A 73 -12.32 23.35 -9.77
N ALA A 74 -11.74 24.48 -9.35
CA ALA A 74 -10.33 24.52 -8.90
C ALA A 74 -10.09 23.64 -7.66
N ILE A 75 -10.99 23.67 -6.67
CA ILE A 75 -10.88 22.82 -5.47
C ILE A 75 -10.95 21.34 -5.84
N SER A 76 -11.88 20.96 -6.74
CA SER A 76 -12.00 19.57 -7.18
C SER A 76 -10.78 19.08 -7.97
N CYS A 77 -10.16 19.94 -8.78
CA CYS A 77 -8.93 19.59 -9.49
C CYS A 77 -7.74 19.45 -8.53
N ILE A 78 -7.63 20.32 -7.53
CA ILE A 78 -6.56 20.25 -6.51
C ILE A 78 -6.73 19.01 -5.64
N SER A 79 -7.94 18.69 -5.19
CA SER A 79 -8.19 17.49 -4.40
C SER A 79 -7.94 16.21 -5.18
N LEU A 80 -8.34 16.17 -6.46
CA LEU A 80 -8.03 15.04 -7.35
C LEU A 80 -6.53 14.92 -7.62
N ALA A 81 -5.82 16.03 -7.82
CA ALA A 81 -4.37 16.04 -7.99
C ALA A 81 -3.66 15.55 -6.72
N LEU A 82 -4.07 15.99 -5.53
CA LEU A 82 -3.55 15.51 -4.26
C LEU A 82 -3.79 14.01 -4.06
N LEU A 83 -5.01 13.54 -4.33
CA LEU A 83 -5.35 12.12 -4.28
C LEU A 83 -4.49 11.31 -5.25
N MET A 84 -4.32 11.79 -6.48
CA MET A 84 -3.45 11.14 -7.46
C MET A 84 -1.99 11.14 -7.01
N THR A 85 -1.46 12.24 -6.46
CA THR A 85 -0.09 12.25 -5.92
C THR A 85 0.07 11.26 -4.78
N PHE A 86 -0.91 11.12 -3.90
CA PHE A 86 -0.88 10.16 -2.80
C PHE A 86 -0.96 8.70 -3.30
N LEU A 87 -1.80 8.43 -4.30
CA LEU A 87 -1.96 7.09 -4.87
C LEU A 87 -0.79 6.65 -5.76
N LEU A 88 -0.12 7.59 -6.44
CA LEU A 88 1.00 7.29 -7.35
C LEU A 88 2.38 7.43 -6.69
N SER A 89 2.47 8.03 -5.50
CA SER A 89 3.76 8.11 -4.79
C SER A 89 4.15 6.72 -4.29
N PRO A 90 5.30 6.18 -4.71
CA PRO A 90 5.78 4.92 -4.16
C PRO A 90 6.06 5.15 -2.67
N HIS A 91 5.44 4.32 -1.83
CA HIS A 91 5.78 4.28 -0.42
C HIS A 91 7.20 3.76 -0.30
N SER A 92 8.13 4.57 0.21
CA SER A 92 9.46 4.08 0.56
C SER A 92 9.40 3.41 1.93
N ALA A 93 9.94 2.21 2.02
CA ALA A 93 10.08 1.48 3.27
C ALA A 93 11.46 1.80 3.87
N ASN A 94 11.46 2.24 5.12
CA ASN A 94 12.67 2.29 5.92
C ASN A 94 12.92 0.92 6.58
N ILE A 95 14.03 0.81 7.30
CA ILE A 95 14.41 -0.44 7.99
C ILE A 95 13.31 -0.93 8.93
N GLN A 96 12.64 -0.02 9.66
CA GLN A 96 11.55 -0.38 10.58
C GLN A 96 10.39 -1.06 9.83
N ALA A 97 9.98 -0.51 8.69
CA ALA A 97 8.89 -1.06 7.88
C ALA A 97 9.25 -2.43 7.32
N VAL A 98 10.47 -2.59 6.78
CA VAL A 98 10.99 -3.88 6.29
C VAL A 98 11.02 -4.91 7.43
N ALA A 99 11.61 -4.56 8.57
CA ALA A 99 11.71 -5.44 9.72
C ALA A 99 10.33 -5.86 10.26
N THR A 100 9.38 -4.94 10.27
CA THR A 100 8.00 -5.21 10.70
C THR A 100 7.32 -6.23 9.80
N GLU A 101 7.42 -6.07 8.48
CA GLU A 101 6.87 -7.04 7.51
C GLU A 101 7.54 -8.41 7.64
N VAL A 102 8.87 -8.44 7.76
CA VAL A 102 9.65 -9.67 7.91
C VAL A 102 9.30 -10.42 9.19
N ALA A 103 9.23 -9.73 10.33
CA ALA A 103 8.86 -10.34 11.61
C ALA A 103 7.42 -10.87 11.60
N SER A 104 6.48 -10.12 11.03
CA SER A 104 5.08 -10.56 10.89
C SER A 104 4.95 -11.81 10.01
N ASN A 105 5.73 -11.89 8.94
CA ASN A 105 5.77 -13.06 8.08
C ASN A 105 6.47 -14.26 8.75
N HIS A 106 7.45 -14.00 9.62
CA HIS A 106 8.13 -15.03 10.39
C HIS A 106 7.23 -15.66 11.45
N SER A 107 6.37 -14.89 12.11
CA SER A 107 5.40 -15.44 13.06
C SER A 107 4.27 -16.22 12.39
N HIS A 108 3.95 -15.91 11.13
CA HIS A 108 2.92 -16.58 10.32
C HIS A 108 3.49 -17.34 9.11
N LEU A 109 4.35 -18.33 9.38
CA LEU A 109 5.04 -19.08 8.33
C LEU A 109 4.08 -19.82 7.39
N LYS A 110 4.03 -19.35 6.14
CA LYS A 110 3.41 -20.09 5.04
C LYS A 110 4.33 -21.22 4.56
N PRO A 111 3.78 -22.35 4.06
CA PRO A 111 4.56 -23.46 3.52
C PRO A 111 5.56 -23.03 2.44
N LEU A 112 6.65 -23.78 2.31
CA LEU A 112 7.60 -23.62 1.21
C LEU A 112 6.96 -24.03 -0.11
N THR A 113 7.24 -23.29 -1.17
CA THR A 113 6.81 -23.66 -2.53
C THR A 113 7.82 -24.62 -3.18
N ILE A 114 9.10 -24.40 -2.92
CA ILE A 114 10.18 -25.31 -3.30
C ILE A 114 10.97 -25.72 -2.06
N GLN A 115 11.21 -27.03 -1.92
CA GLN A 115 12.05 -27.61 -0.88
C GLN A 115 13.36 -28.07 -1.52
N SER A 116 14.45 -27.39 -1.21
CA SER A 116 15.77 -27.75 -1.71
C SER A 116 16.83 -27.11 -0.84
N ASN A 117 17.93 -27.82 -0.64
CA ASN A 117 19.13 -27.33 0.03
C ASN A 117 20.13 -26.68 -0.94
N SER A 118 19.83 -26.67 -2.24
CA SER A 118 20.70 -26.12 -3.28
C SER A 118 20.20 -24.77 -3.75
N TYR A 119 21.02 -23.73 -3.56
CA TYR A 119 20.74 -22.40 -4.13
C TYR A 119 20.57 -22.44 -5.65
N SER A 120 21.24 -23.36 -6.36
CA SER A 120 21.08 -23.50 -7.82
C SER A 120 19.67 -23.91 -8.19
N GLN A 121 19.13 -24.95 -7.52
CA GLN A 121 17.76 -25.41 -7.78
C GLN A 121 16.72 -24.37 -7.36
N VAL A 122 16.95 -23.71 -6.22
CA VAL A 122 16.06 -22.66 -5.75
C VAL A 122 16.07 -21.46 -6.70
N ARG A 123 17.24 -21.07 -7.24
CA ARG A 123 17.35 -19.99 -8.21
C ARG A 123 16.61 -20.27 -9.51
N GLU A 124 16.68 -21.51 -10.02
CA GLU A 124 15.96 -21.92 -11.22
C GLU A 124 14.43 -21.78 -11.06
N PHE A 125 13.91 -22.07 -9.86
CA PHE A 125 12.51 -21.85 -9.52
C PHE A 125 12.12 -20.36 -9.50
N PHE A 126 13.04 -19.47 -9.14
CA PHE A 126 12.82 -18.03 -8.98
C PHE A 126 13.01 -17.21 -10.27
N SER A 127 12.52 -17.71 -11.40
CA SER A 127 12.70 -17.10 -12.72
C SER A 127 12.03 -15.73 -12.90
N GLU A 128 11.03 -15.39 -12.09
CA GLU A 128 10.28 -14.14 -12.24
C GLU A 128 10.83 -12.96 -11.43
N LEU A 129 11.95 -13.14 -10.73
CA LEU A 129 12.59 -12.07 -9.98
C LEU A 129 13.42 -11.18 -10.92
N SER A 130 13.45 -9.89 -10.62
CA SER A 130 14.27 -8.91 -11.32
C SER A 130 15.76 -8.95 -10.91
N PHE A 131 16.13 -9.89 -10.05
CA PHE A 131 17.48 -10.10 -9.54
C PHE A 131 17.76 -11.59 -9.39
N GLU A 132 19.04 -11.95 -9.31
CA GLU A 132 19.48 -13.33 -9.11
C GLU A 132 19.64 -13.63 -7.62
N LEU A 133 19.06 -14.74 -7.13
CA LEU A 133 19.27 -15.18 -5.74
C LEU A 133 20.75 -15.49 -5.47
N LYS A 134 21.29 -14.90 -4.40
CA LYS A 134 22.68 -15.09 -3.99
C LYS A 134 22.77 -15.33 -2.49
N PRO A 135 23.69 -16.21 -2.02
CA PRO A 135 24.04 -16.22 -0.61
C PRO A 135 24.68 -14.88 -0.25
N SER A 136 24.35 -14.33 0.92
CA SER A 136 25.00 -13.13 1.45
C SER A 136 26.40 -13.47 1.95
N SER A 137 27.36 -12.55 1.78
CA SER A 137 28.72 -12.72 2.30
C SER A 137 28.80 -12.75 3.83
N LEU A 138 27.76 -12.27 4.51
CA LEU A 138 27.68 -12.26 5.98
C LEU A 138 27.19 -13.59 6.58
N LEU A 139 26.65 -14.49 5.76
CA LEU A 139 26.16 -15.79 6.24
C LEU A 139 27.26 -16.83 6.10
N ASP A 140 27.70 -17.38 7.24
CA ASP A 140 28.56 -18.56 7.24
C ASP A 140 27.83 -19.78 6.66
N LYS A 141 28.45 -20.40 5.65
CA LYS A 141 27.92 -21.57 4.94
C LYS A 141 27.88 -22.83 5.81
N GLN A 142 28.70 -22.91 6.86
CA GLN A 142 28.69 -24.06 7.76
C GLN A 142 27.51 -23.98 8.73
N ARG A 143 27.26 -22.76 9.26
CA ARG A 143 26.14 -22.48 10.15
C ARG A 143 24.76 -22.49 9.46
N TRP A 144 24.64 -21.88 8.29
CA TRP A 144 23.34 -21.63 7.66
C TRP A 144 23.04 -22.63 6.54
N LYS A 145 22.05 -23.50 6.77
CA LYS A 145 21.61 -24.49 5.77
C LYS A 145 20.30 -24.08 5.12
N LEU A 146 20.27 -23.99 3.79
CA LEU A 146 19.05 -23.72 3.03
C LEU A 146 18.08 -24.91 3.14
N LEU A 147 16.81 -24.63 3.40
CA LEU A 147 15.72 -25.63 3.40
C LEU A 147 14.81 -25.48 2.17
N GLY A 148 14.78 -24.30 1.58
CA GLY A 148 13.98 -23.98 0.40
C GLY A 148 13.47 -22.54 0.42
N GLY A 149 12.47 -22.26 -0.41
CA GLY A 149 11.92 -20.92 -0.52
C GLY A 149 10.51 -20.82 -1.10
N ARG A 150 10.01 -19.60 -1.14
CA ARG A 150 8.76 -19.20 -1.80
C ARG A 150 8.84 -17.75 -2.30
N TYR A 151 8.00 -17.43 -3.28
CA TYR A 151 7.77 -16.04 -3.68
C TYR A 151 7.05 -15.28 -2.56
N CYS A 152 7.48 -14.04 -2.38
CA CYS A 152 6.88 -13.08 -1.47
C CYS A 152 6.97 -11.68 -2.06
N SER A 153 6.57 -10.69 -1.28
CA SER A 153 6.85 -9.29 -1.55
C SER A 153 7.43 -8.68 -0.29
N ILE A 154 8.24 -7.63 -0.45
CA ILE A 154 8.59 -6.69 0.61
C ILE A 154 8.29 -5.29 0.08
N ASN A 155 7.49 -4.53 0.81
CA ASN A 155 7.01 -3.21 0.37
C ASN A 155 6.42 -3.22 -1.07
N GLY A 156 5.67 -4.27 -1.41
CA GLY A 156 5.06 -4.45 -2.73
C GLY A 156 6.03 -4.85 -3.87
N ILE A 157 7.33 -4.94 -3.61
CA ILE A 157 8.33 -5.41 -4.58
C ILE A 157 8.49 -6.92 -4.47
N LYS A 158 8.48 -7.62 -5.61
CA LYS A 158 8.64 -9.08 -5.67
C LYS A 158 9.97 -9.49 -5.05
N ALA A 159 9.90 -10.44 -4.12
CA ALA A 159 11.01 -10.88 -3.29
C ALA A 159 11.02 -12.41 -3.16
N ALA A 160 12.15 -12.94 -2.70
CA ALA A 160 12.29 -14.34 -2.30
C ALA A 160 12.29 -14.42 -0.77
N GLN A 161 11.45 -15.31 -0.23
CA GLN A 161 11.52 -15.73 1.17
C GLN A 161 12.16 -17.12 1.20
N LEU A 162 13.33 -17.21 1.81
CA LEU A 162 14.05 -18.45 2.05
C LEU A 162 13.87 -18.89 3.50
N ARG A 163 13.91 -20.20 3.73
CA ARG A 163 14.05 -20.76 5.07
C ARG A 163 15.45 -21.30 5.24
N LEU A 164 16.12 -20.84 6.30
CA LEU A 164 17.43 -21.29 6.68
C LEU A 164 17.34 -22.02 8.02
N LEU A 165 18.06 -23.12 8.16
CA LEU A 165 18.33 -23.74 9.45
C LEU A 165 19.63 -23.14 10.00
N ASP A 166 19.54 -22.54 11.17
CA ASP A 166 20.69 -22.18 12.00
C ASP A 166 21.18 -23.44 12.72
N THR A 167 22.34 -23.97 12.35
CA THR A 167 22.86 -25.19 13.00
C THR A 167 23.41 -24.95 14.40
N GLU A 168 23.72 -23.72 14.79
CA GLU A 168 24.19 -23.42 16.15
C GLU A 168 23.06 -23.56 17.16
N ASN A 169 21.89 -22.98 16.84
CA ASN A 169 20.73 -22.94 17.73
C ASN A 169 19.65 -23.96 17.36
N ASN A 170 19.88 -24.74 16.31
CA ASN A 170 18.91 -25.68 15.71
C ASN A 170 17.54 -25.05 15.46
N SER A 171 17.53 -23.81 14.95
CA SER A 171 16.32 -23.02 14.76
C SER A 171 16.12 -22.62 13.30
N VAL A 172 14.85 -22.56 12.88
CA VAL A 172 14.50 -22.17 11.52
C VAL A 172 14.33 -20.65 11.47
N GLN A 173 15.13 -20.00 10.64
CA GLN A 173 15.07 -18.58 10.38
C GLN A 173 14.51 -18.28 9.01
N THR A 174 13.94 -17.08 8.88
CA THR A 174 13.43 -16.57 7.62
C THR A 174 14.43 -15.57 7.05
N PHE A 175 14.79 -15.77 5.79
CA PHE A 175 15.78 -14.97 5.09
C PHE A 175 15.17 -14.41 3.81
N TYR A 176 15.08 -13.10 3.71
CA TYR A 176 14.52 -12.40 2.56
C TYR A 176 15.63 -11.88 1.64
N GLN A 177 15.33 -11.90 0.35
CA GLN A 177 16.10 -11.22 -0.68
C GLN A 177 15.15 -10.43 -1.57
N VAL A 178 15.47 -9.17 -1.82
CA VAL A 178 14.73 -8.30 -2.73
C VAL A 178 15.70 -7.37 -3.44
N GLU A 179 15.38 -6.94 -4.66
CA GLU A 179 16.18 -5.95 -5.37
C GLU A 179 16.24 -4.64 -4.58
N HIS A 180 17.44 -4.15 -4.27
CA HIS A 180 17.61 -2.90 -3.55
C HIS A 180 17.42 -1.71 -4.50
N ARG A 181 16.24 -1.10 -4.45
CA ARG A 181 15.91 0.12 -5.17
C ARG A 181 15.81 1.32 -4.21
N PRO A 182 16.68 2.34 -4.30
CA PRO A 182 16.67 3.50 -3.39
C PRO A 182 15.33 4.25 -3.32
N LYS A 183 14.52 4.19 -4.39
CA LYS A 183 13.18 4.79 -4.42
C LYS A 183 12.17 4.08 -3.49
N TYR A 184 12.37 2.80 -3.24
CA TYR A 184 11.48 1.94 -2.46
C TYR A 184 12.05 1.58 -1.09
N PHE A 185 13.37 1.70 -0.92
CA PHE A 185 14.07 1.38 0.31
C PHE A 185 15.03 2.50 0.68
N GLU A 186 14.82 3.11 1.84
CA GLU A 186 15.61 4.23 2.32
C GLU A 186 16.46 3.84 3.52
N ASN A 187 17.66 4.43 3.61
CA ASN A 187 18.58 4.30 4.75
C ASN A 187 19.02 2.85 5.06
N ILE A 188 19.05 1.97 4.06
CA ILE A 188 19.52 0.59 4.22
C ILE A 188 21.06 0.55 4.23
N PRO A 189 21.70 -0.06 5.24
CA PRO A 189 23.14 -0.11 5.30
C PRO A 189 23.73 -0.95 4.15
N LYS A 190 24.85 -0.50 3.60
CA LYS A 190 25.54 -1.14 2.48
C LYS A 190 26.84 -1.80 2.95
N VAL A 191 26.89 -3.12 2.89
CA VAL A 191 28.08 -3.89 3.27
C VAL A 191 29.30 -3.51 2.42
N GLY A 192 29.09 -3.18 1.13
CA GLY A 192 30.16 -2.71 0.24
C GLY A 192 30.79 -1.38 0.65
N ASN A 193 30.14 -0.61 1.52
CA ASN A 193 30.66 0.63 2.10
C ASN A 193 31.28 0.42 3.49
N ASN A 194 31.49 -0.83 3.93
CA ASN A 194 31.85 -1.21 5.30
C ASN A 194 30.81 -0.80 6.36
N GLU A 195 29.54 -0.64 5.97
CA GLU A 195 28.45 -0.41 6.92
C GLU A 195 27.98 -1.76 7.50
N LEU A 196 27.71 -1.78 8.81
CA LEU A 196 27.23 -2.98 9.50
C LEU A 196 25.72 -3.18 9.28
N PRO A 197 25.24 -4.44 9.28
CA PRO A 197 23.81 -4.72 9.31
C PRO A 197 23.14 -4.03 10.49
N LEU A 198 21.96 -3.46 10.27
CA LEU A 198 21.17 -2.90 11.35
C LEU A 198 20.21 -3.96 11.88
N SER A 199 20.24 -4.17 13.20
CA SER A 199 19.35 -5.09 13.90
C SER A 199 18.23 -4.32 14.60
N VAL A 200 16.99 -4.73 14.38
CA VAL A 200 15.79 -4.16 15.01
C VAL A 200 14.95 -5.31 15.56
N ALA A 201 14.54 -5.22 16.82
CA ALA A 201 13.63 -6.19 17.42
C ALA A 201 12.17 -5.77 17.22
N ILE A 202 11.38 -6.62 16.58
CA ILE A 202 9.93 -6.43 16.40
C ILE A 202 9.22 -7.56 17.14
N ASP A 203 8.38 -7.22 18.11
CA ASP A 203 7.63 -8.20 18.92
C ASP A 203 8.50 -9.33 19.50
N GLY A 204 9.74 -9.01 19.87
CA GLY A 204 10.70 -9.97 20.42
C GLY A 204 11.45 -10.81 19.37
N VAL A 205 11.19 -10.61 18.07
CA VAL A 205 11.93 -11.21 16.96
C VAL A 205 13.02 -10.23 16.50
N PRO A 206 14.31 -10.51 16.73
CA PRO A 206 15.39 -9.73 16.15
C PRO A 206 15.43 -9.91 14.63
N VAL A 207 15.44 -8.80 13.91
CA VAL A 207 15.53 -8.77 12.45
C VAL A 207 16.72 -7.91 12.05
N GLU A 208 17.64 -8.50 11.30
CA GLU A 208 18.74 -7.78 10.68
C GLU A 208 18.38 -7.40 9.25
N VAL A 209 18.79 -6.21 8.83
CA VAL A 209 18.57 -5.69 7.47
C VAL A 209 19.87 -5.06 6.96
N TRP A 210 20.26 -5.41 5.75
CA TRP A 210 21.42 -4.86 5.05
C TRP A 210 21.28 -4.97 3.54
N SER A 211 22.21 -4.40 2.79
CA SER A 211 22.28 -4.57 1.36
C SER A 211 23.70 -4.84 0.86
N GLU A 212 23.78 -5.67 -0.17
CA GLU A 212 25.02 -6.09 -0.81
C GLU A 212 24.74 -6.39 -2.29
N GLY A 213 25.60 -5.91 -3.19
CA GLY A 213 25.53 -6.25 -4.62
C GLY A 213 24.20 -5.91 -5.31
N GLY A 214 23.50 -4.86 -4.85
CA GLY A 214 22.19 -4.47 -5.37
C GLY A 214 21.01 -5.29 -4.84
N ILE A 215 21.23 -6.16 -3.85
CA ILE A 215 20.19 -6.95 -3.18
C ILE A 215 20.08 -6.46 -1.74
N LEU A 216 18.85 -6.25 -1.28
CA LEU A 216 18.51 -6.04 0.12
C LEU A 216 18.23 -7.41 0.73
N TYR A 217 18.86 -7.64 1.87
CA TYR A 217 18.73 -8.84 2.67
C TYR A 217 18.06 -8.51 3.98
N SER A 218 17.25 -9.45 4.47
CA SER A 218 16.77 -9.40 5.84
C SER A 218 16.72 -10.78 6.45
N LEU A 219 17.22 -10.92 7.68
CA LEU A 219 17.34 -12.19 8.39
C LEU A 219 16.70 -12.08 9.77
N THR A 220 15.83 -13.01 10.11
CA THR A 220 15.37 -13.18 11.49
C THR A 220 16.40 -13.98 12.27
N HIS A 221 16.50 -13.71 13.56
CA HIS A 221 17.26 -14.53 14.49
C HIS A 221 16.34 -15.09 15.57
N SER A 222 16.74 -16.22 16.16
CA SER A 222 16.11 -16.64 17.41
C SER A 222 16.39 -15.60 18.49
N PRO A 223 15.41 -15.31 19.37
CA PRO A 223 15.67 -14.53 20.57
C PRO A 223 16.84 -15.19 21.32
N ARG A 224 17.86 -14.41 21.69
CA ARG A 224 18.91 -14.93 22.56
C ARG A 224 18.28 -15.26 23.92
N PRO A 225 18.53 -16.45 24.48
CA PRO A 225 18.05 -16.81 25.82
C PRO A 225 18.65 -15.91 26.90
#